data_AF-A0A5C6RU08-F1
#
_entry.id   AF-A0A5C6RU08-F1
#
_cell.length_a   1.000
_cell.length_b   1.000
_cell.length_c   1.000
_cell.angle_alpha   90.00
_cell.angle_beta   90.00
_cell.angle_gamma   90.00
#
_symmetry.space_group_name_H-M   'P 1'
#
loop_
_entity.id
_entity.type
_entity.pdbx_description
1 polymer ?
#
loop_
_entity_poly.entity_id
_entity_poly.type
_entity_poly.pdbx_seq_one_letter_code
_entity_poly.pdbx_strand_id
1 'polypeptide(L)'
;MNLIPAEPGLYFVRLSGDELISVNHNDLKRRDRCIMVNSENSKYGIAQNLRSRYLSYCRTFGSERVQFAVLGLSSGPAAIESKLHRHFGKYRMRGLSGRLNEWLAGIDPEAAYRQALAIINQHDDPSKPPETATVTVRSGPVRKKPALPVQKFTPEDIVQAATYLQAHGMSEALLSRCHHFGRQTYNDTITYFTGKTRLQGANNPVYAARLDFIMRGHMTGGEFDQLLQEALDTFPVPY
;
A
#
# COMPACT_ATOMS: atom_id res chain seq x y z
N MET A 1 -15.58 3.89 -10.94
CA MET A 1 -14.65 4.10 -9.82
C MET A 1 -13.40 4.76 -10.37
N ASN A 2 -12.95 5.87 -9.79
CA ASN A 2 -11.69 6.48 -10.19
C ASN A 2 -10.55 5.52 -9.82
N LEU A 3 -9.72 5.17 -10.80
CA LEU A 3 -8.60 4.27 -10.58
C LEU A 3 -7.52 5.01 -9.80
N ILE A 4 -7.23 4.59 -8.56
CA ILE A 4 -6.11 5.14 -7.79
C ILE A 4 -4.80 4.53 -8.33
N PRO A 5 -3.82 5.36 -8.74
CA PRO A 5 -2.55 4.90 -9.30
C PRO A 5 -1.69 4.22 -8.23
N ALA A 6 -0.80 3.31 -8.66
CA ALA A 6 0.15 2.62 -7.78
C ALA A 6 1.49 3.36 -7.68
N GLU A 7 1.51 4.65 -8.03
CA GLU A 7 2.70 5.50 -8.11
C GLU A 7 2.90 6.34 -6.84
N PRO A 8 4.11 6.87 -6.63
CA PRO A 8 4.36 7.87 -5.61
C PRO A 8 3.61 9.18 -5.87
N GLY A 9 3.11 9.80 -4.82
CA GLY A 9 2.48 11.11 -4.95
C GLY A 9 1.86 11.65 -3.68
N LEU A 10 1.14 12.75 -3.85
CA LEU A 10 0.42 13.47 -2.81
C LEU A 10 -1.06 13.13 -2.86
N TYR A 11 -1.67 13.06 -1.69
CA TYR A 11 -3.08 12.77 -1.54
C TYR A 11 -3.74 13.64 -0.48
N PHE A 12 -5.07 13.69 -0.57
CA PHE A 12 -5.96 14.26 0.43
C PHE A 12 -7.04 13.25 0.80
N VAL A 13 -7.36 13.15 2.08
CA VAL A 13 -8.42 12.28 2.61
C VAL A 13 -9.42 13.15 3.34
N ARG A 14 -10.69 12.96 3.03
CA ARG A 14 -11.82 13.41 3.83
C ARG A 14 -12.61 12.17 4.27
N LEU A 15 -13.28 12.28 5.40
CA LEU A 15 -14.15 11.23 5.91
C LEU A 15 -15.61 11.67 5.81
N SER A 16 -16.52 10.70 5.78
CA SER A 16 -17.95 10.93 6.04
C SER A 16 -18.38 10.26 7.34
N GLY A 17 -19.55 10.64 7.85
CA GLY A 17 -20.13 10.12 9.09
C GLY A 17 -19.57 10.76 10.36
N ASP A 18 -20.43 10.91 11.36
CA ASP A 18 -20.15 11.72 12.56
C ASP A 18 -19.45 10.92 13.67
N GLU A 19 -19.46 9.59 13.57
CA GLU A 19 -18.79 8.70 14.53
C GLU A 19 -17.28 8.94 14.54
N LEU A 20 -16.74 9.15 15.74
CA LEU A 20 -15.31 9.29 15.99
C LEU A 20 -14.60 7.93 15.87
N ILE A 21 -13.68 7.81 14.91
CA ILE A 21 -12.83 6.63 14.71
C ILE A 21 -11.38 7.00 15.01
N SER A 22 -10.68 6.11 15.72
CA SER A 22 -9.23 6.23 15.92
C SER A 22 -8.48 6.11 14.61
N VAL A 23 -7.49 6.98 14.37
CA VAL A 23 -6.66 6.89 13.14
C VAL A 23 -5.81 5.61 13.03
N ASN A 24 -5.78 4.80 14.10
CA ASN A 24 -5.21 3.46 14.14
C ASN A 24 -6.25 2.43 14.63
N HIS A 25 -7.52 2.56 14.23
CA HIS A 25 -8.62 1.70 14.68
C HIS A 25 -8.35 0.19 14.53
N ASN A 26 -7.62 -0.19 13.48
CA ASN A 26 -7.22 -1.56 13.20
C ASN A 26 -6.05 -2.09 14.05
N ASP A 27 -5.40 -1.25 14.87
CA ASP A 27 -4.36 -1.66 15.83
C ASP A 27 -4.91 -1.57 17.27
N LEU A 28 -5.39 -2.69 17.79
CA LEU A 28 -5.99 -2.78 19.14
C LEU A 28 -5.06 -2.27 20.25
N LYS A 29 -3.74 -2.35 20.08
CA LYS A 29 -2.77 -1.90 21.10
C LYS A 29 -2.62 -0.37 21.13
N ARG A 30 -2.97 0.29 20.02
CA ARG A 30 -2.74 1.73 19.83
C ARG A 30 -4.03 2.53 19.68
N ARG A 31 -5.15 1.90 19.35
CA ARG A 31 -6.40 2.58 18.99
C ARG A 31 -6.84 3.59 20.06
N ASP A 32 -6.74 3.22 21.34
CA ASP A 32 -7.21 4.04 22.47
C ASP A 32 -6.23 5.18 22.81
N ARG A 33 -5.08 5.23 22.12
CA ARG A 33 -3.99 6.20 22.34
C ARG A 33 -3.76 7.12 21.15
N CYS A 34 -4.62 7.05 20.14
CA CYS A 34 -4.47 7.83 18.92
C CYS A 34 -5.53 8.92 18.84
N ILE A 35 -5.30 9.89 17.97
CA ILE A 35 -6.32 10.90 17.69
C ILE A 35 -7.57 10.22 17.11
N MET A 36 -8.72 10.77 17.48
CA MET A 36 -10.02 10.37 16.97
C MET A 36 -10.43 11.36 15.87
N VAL A 37 -11.00 10.85 14.79
CA VAL A 37 -11.40 11.65 13.63
C VAL A 37 -12.78 11.23 13.11
N ASN A 38 -13.51 12.17 12.52
CA ASN A 38 -14.79 11.93 11.85
C ASN A 38 -14.93 12.81 10.60
N SER A 39 -16.16 13.05 10.14
CA SER A 39 -16.53 13.90 9.01
C SER A 39 -16.00 15.35 9.10
N GLU A 40 -15.69 15.86 10.29
CA GLU A 40 -15.16 17.21 10.49
C GLU A 40 -13.64 17.30 10.26
N ASN A 41 -12.98 16.16 10.04
CA ASN A 41 -11.54 16.08 9.88
C ASN A 41 -11.14 15.76 8.44
N SER A 42 -9.93 16.17 8.09
CA SER A 42 -9.28 15.81 6.83
C SER A 42 -7.80 15.58 7.03
N LYS A 43 -7.13 15.00 6.03
CA LYS A 43 -5.70 14.74 6.07
C LYS A 43 -5.08 14.93 4.70
N TYR A 44 -3.90 15.54 4.66
CA TYR A 44 -3.01 15.43 3.50
C TYR A 44 -1.84 14.50 3.83
N GLY A 45 -1.17 14.03 2.78
CA GLY A 45 0.11 13.34 2.97
C GLY A 45 0.73 12.87 1.68
N ILE A 46 1.87 12.20 1.85
CA ILE A 46 2.64 11.57 0.78
C ILE A 46 2.58 10.05 0.89
N ALA A 47 2.64 9.38 -0.25
CA ALA A 47 2.73 7.93 -0.33
C ALA A 47 3.68 7.52 -1.45
N GLN A 48 4.45 6.44 -1.24
CA GLN A 48 5.23 5.79 -2.28
C GLN A 48 4.35 4.95 -3.22
N ASN A 49 3.13 4.61 -2.77
CA ASN A 49 2.12 3.91 -3.54
C ASN A 49 0.74 4.40 -3.09
N LEU A 50 0.14 5.26 -3.90
CA LEU A 50 -1.15 5.89 -3.59
C LEU A 50 -2.28 4.87 -3.45
N ARG A 51 -2.30 3.82 -4.27
CA ARG A 51 -3.28 2.73 -4.20
C ARG A 51 -3.22 1.99 -2.86
N SER A 52 -2.04 1.52 -2.47
CA SER A 52 -1.85 0.84 -1.18
C SER A 52 -2.22 1.75 -0.01
N ARG A 53 -1.92 3.06 -0.12
CA ARG A 53 -2.32 4.04 0.90
C ARG A 53 -3.83 4.20 0.99
N TYR A 54 -4.53 4.37 -0.13
CA TYR A 54 -6.00 4.44 -0.18
C TYR A 54 -6.64 3.22 0.52
N LEU A 55 -6.19 2.03 0.16
CA LEU A 55 -6.71 0.79 0.73
C LEU A 55 -6.45 0.67 2.24
N SER A 56 -5.31 1.19 2.72
CA SER A 56 -5.05 1.31 4.15
C SER A 56 -6.08 2.19 4.85
N TYR A 57 -6.50 3.31 4.24
CA TYR A 57 -7.58 4.14 4.80
C TYR A 57 -8.92 3.38 4.79
N CYS A 58 -9.28 2.73 3.69
CA CYS A 58 -10.51 1.94 3.62
C CYS A 58 -10.56 0.85 4.69
N ARG A 59 -9.43 0.19 4.98
CA ARG A 59 -9.34 -0.81 6.04
C ARG A 59 -9.53 -0.23 7.44
N THR A 60 -9.02 0.98 7.69
CA THR A 60 -9.10 1.63 9.00
C THR A 60 -10.47 2.27 9.24
N PHE A 61 -11.07 2.87 8.21
CA PHE A 61 -12.27 3.72 8.36
C PHE A 61 -13.52 3.19 7.67
N GLY A 62 -13.44 2.12 6.88
CA GLY A 62 -14.50 1.68 5.98
C GLY A 62 -14.43 2.37 4.62
N SER A 63 -14.65 1.62 3.54
CA SER A 63 -14.53 2.12 2.16
C SER A 63 -15.56 3.20 1.81
N GLU A 64 -16.75 3.08 2.39
CA GLU A 64 -17.89 3.99 2.25
C GLU A 64 -17.68 5.34 2.95
N ARG A 65 -16.75 5.39 3.93
CA ARG A 65 -16.42 6.62 4.66
C ARG A 65 -15.29 7.41 4.04
N VAL A 66 -14.47 6.78 3.20
CA VAL A 66 -13.21 7.37 2.71
C VAL A 66 -13.42 8.08 1.37
N GLN A 67 -13.18 9.39 1.36
CA GLN A 67 -13.02 10.16 0.13
C GLN A 67 -11.52 10.44 -0.08
N PHE A 68 -10.91 9.71 -1.01
CA PHE A 68 -9.48 9.80 -1.29
C PHE A 68 -9.23 10.51 -2.62
N ALA A 69 -8.58 11.65 -2.58
CA ALA A 69 -8.20 12.42 -3.76
C ALA A 69 -6.69 12.35 -3.97
N VAL A 70 -6.26 12.00 -5.18
CA VAL A 70 -4.87 12.19 -5.61
C VAL A 70 -4.72 13.64 -6.01
N LEU A 71 -3.79 14.34 -5.35
CA LEU A 71 -3.55 15.75 -5.63
C LEU A 71 -2.48 15.95 -6.71
N GLY A 72 -1.52 15.04 -6.82
CA GLY A 72 -0.46 15.08 -7.82
C GLY A 72 0.47 13.87 -7.71
N LEU A 73 1.02 13.43 -8.83
CA LEU A 73 2.06 12.40 -8.89
C LEU A 73 3.42 13.07 -8.70
N SER A 74 4.27 12.54 -7.83
CA SER A 74 5.59 13.12 -7.59
C SER A 74 6.53 12.13 -6.92
N SER A 75 7.74 12.01 -7.48
CA SER A 75 8.86 11.28 -6.88
C SER A 75 9.57 12.09 -5.78
N GLY A 76 9.33 13.40 -5.68
CA GLY A 76 10.02 14.31 -4.76
C GLY A 76 9.09 15.27 -4.01
N PRO A 77 8.13 14.79 -3.20
CA PRO A 77 7.04 15.61 -2.66
C PRO A 77 7.43 16.52 -1.48
N ALA A 78 8.69 16.51 -1.02
CA ALA A 78 9.13 17.15 0.22
C ALA A 78 8.94 18.69 0.23
N ALA A 79 9.15 19.35 -0.91
CA ALA A 79 8.96 20.80 -1.03
C ALA A 79 7.48 21.19 -0.88
N ILE A 80 6.60 20.44 -1.51
CA ILE A 80 5.14 20.64 -1.43
C ILE A 80 4.63 20.32 -0.02
N GLU A 81 5.09 19.21 0.56
CA GLU A 81 4.73 18.82 1.93
C GLU A 81 5.12 19.90 2.95
N SER A 82 6.31 20.50 2.79
CA SER A 82 6.75 21.63 3.62
C SER A 82 5.83 22.85 3.50
N LYS A 83 5.34 23.15 2.29
CA LYS A 83 4.35 24.24 2.07
C LYS A 83 3.01 23.91 2.73
N LEU A 84 2.51 22.68 2.58
CA LEU A 84 1.28 22.22 3.23
C LEU A 84 1.39 22.27 4.76
N HIS A 85 2.52 21.83 5.33
CA HIS A 85 2.79 21.90 6.76
C HIS A 85 2.74 23.33 7.31
N ARG A 86 3.34 24.28 6.59
CA ARG A 86 3.32 25.70 6.97
C ARG A 86 1.91 26.28 6.87
N HIS A 87 1.25 26.05 5.73
CA HIS A 87 -0.09 26.59 5.45
C HIS A 87 -1.13 26.10 6.45
N PHE A 88 -1.15 24.80 6.72
CA PHE A 88 -2.12 24.20 7.66
C PHE A 88 -1.65 24.18 9.11
N GLY A 89 -0.53 24.82 9.46
CA GLY A 89 0.12 24.67 10.76
C GLY A 89 -0.80 24.85 11.97
N LYS A 90 -1.72 25.82 11.92
CA LYS A 90 -2.68 26.10 13.00
C LYS A 90 -3.87 25.12 13.08
N TYR A 91 -4.13 24.37 12.01
CA TYR A 91 -5.23 23.40 11.90
C TYR A 91 -4.76 21.97 12.18
N ARG A 92 -3.45 21.72 12.16
CA ARG A 92 -2.87 20.40 12.43
C ARG A 92 -3.18 19.96 13.86
N MET A 93 -3.73 18.77 14.00
CA MET A 93 -4.01 18.18 15.30
C MET A 93 -2.71 17.76 16.00
N ARG A 94 -2.76 17.64 17.33
CA ARG A 94 -1.65 17.07 18.10
C ARG A 94 -2.00 15.65 18.54
N GLY A 95 -1.06 14.73 18.34
CA GLY A 95 -1.16 13.41 18.96
C GLY A 95 -0.87 13.47 20.47
N LEU A 96 -1.01 12.35 21.18
CA LEU A 96 -0.70 12.26 22.60
C LEU A 96 0.75 12.64 22.96
N SER A 97 1.69 12.49 22.02
CA SER A 97 3.08 12.92 22.20
C SER A 97 3.28 14.44 22.10
N GLY A 98 2.22 15.21 21.87
CA GLY A 98 2.27 16.65 21.63
C GLY A 98 2.75 17.04 20.23
N ARG A 99 3.22 16.08 19.41
CA ARG A 99 3.66 16.36 18.03
C ARG A 99 2.48 16.66 17.11
N LEU A 100 2.65 17.62 16.20
CA LEU A 100 1.69 17.91 15.14
C LEU A 100 1.65 16.76 14.14
N ASN A 101 0.46 16.39 13.69
CA ASN A 101 0.23 15.39 12.66
C ASN A 101 -0.39 16.04 11.41
N GLU A 102 -0.54 15.29 10.32
CA GLU A 102 -1.10 15.82 9.07
C GLU A 102 -2.65 15.76 9.04
N TRP A 103 -3.28 15.35 10.14
CA TRP A 103 -4.72 15.46 10.32
C TRP A 103 -5.11 16.88 10.72
N LEU A 104 -6.21 17.36 10.17
CA LEU A 104 -6.69 18.72 10.30
C LEU A 104 -8.01 18.76 11.08
N ALA A 105 -8.15 19.78 11.93
CA ALA A 105 -9.36 20.11 12.66
C ALA A 105 -9.58 21.63 12.66
N GLY A 106 -10.82 22.08 12.85
CA GLY A 106 -11.17 23.50 12.88
C GLY A 106 -11.10 24.19 11.52
N ILE A 107 -11.09 23.42 10.43
CA ILE A 107 -11.24 23.88 9.05
C ILE A 107 -12.19 22.95 8.32
N ASP A 108 -13.12 23.51 7.56
CA ASP A 108 -14.01 22.75 6.69
C ASP A 108 -13.19 21.84 5.74
N PRO A 109 -13.41 20.51 5.72
CA PRO A 109 -12.66 19.57 4.90
C PRO A 109 -12.63 19.91 3.41
N GLU A 110 -13.72 20.48 2.86
CA GLU A 110 -13.79 20.88 1.45
C GLU A 110 -12.95 22.14 1.17
N ALA A 111 -13.01 23.13 2.06
CA ALA A 111 -12.14 24.29 2.00
C ALA A 111 -10.66 23.89 2.11
N ALA A 112 -10.32 22.98 3.03
CA ALA A 112 -8.96 22.47 3.19
C ALA A 112 -8.47 21.75 1.92
N TYR A 113 -9.32 20.91 1.32
CA TYR A 113 -9.02 20.25 0.04
C TYR A 113 -8.72 21.25 -1.08
N ARG A 114 -9.58 22.26 -1.27
CA ARG A 114 -9.38 23.30 -2.31
C ARG A 114 -8.09 24.09 -2.09
N GLN A 115 -7.76 24.42 -0.84
CA GLN A 115 -6.51 25.10 -0.50
C GLN A 115 -5.28 24.22 -0.79
N ALA A 116 -5.34 22.93 -0.45
CA ALA A 116 -4.25 22.00 -0.76
C ALA A 116 -4.03 21.86 -2.27
N LEU A 117 -5.12 21.78 -3.05
CA LEU A 117 -5.06 21.73 -4.51
C LEU A 117 -4.44 23.01 -5.09
N ALA A 118 -4.82 24.19 -4.59
CA ALA A 118 -4.24 25.46 -5.02
C ALA A 118 -2.72 25.54 -4.76
N ILE A 119 -2.25 25.05 -3.61
CA ILE A 119 -0.82 25.01 -3.27
C ILE A 119 -0.03 24.12 -4.24
N ILE A 120 -0.63 23.01 -4.66
CA ILE A 120 0.00 22.06 -5.58
C ILE A 120 0.06 22.62 -6.99
N ASN A 121 -1.05 23.19 -7.48
CA ASN A 121 -1.09 23.82 -8.79
C ASN A 121 -0.14 25.03 -8.92
N GLN A 122 0.17 25.72 -7.82
CA GLN A 122 1.18 26.79 -7.80
C GLN A 122 2.62 26.25 -7.80
N HIS A 123 2.82 24.97 -7.51
CA HIS A 123 4.13 24.33 -7.47
C HIS A 123 4.49 23.64 -8.79
N ASP A 124 3.48 23.18 -9.52
CA ASP A 124 3.63 22.72 -10.89
C ASP A 124 3.80 23.93 -11.81
N ASP A 125 5.02 24.49 -11.79
CA ASP A 125 5.43 25.51 -12.76
C ASP A 125 5.47 24.87 -14.15
N PRO A 126 4.58 25.26 -15.09
CA PRO A 126 4.55 24.68 -16.43
C PRO A 126 5.83 24.97 -17.23
N SER A 127 6.69 25.89 -16.76
CA SER A 127 7.97 26.21 -17.39
C SER A 127 9.13 25.27 -16.98
N LYS A 128 8.94 24.44 -15.94
CA LYS A 128 9.91 23.43 -15.56
C LYS A 128 9.59 22.12 -16.30
N PRO A 129 10.43 21.67 -17.25
CA PRO A 129 10.20 20.39 -17.90
C PRO A 129 10.16 19.29 -16.82
N PRO A 130 9.18 18.37 -16.88
CA PRO A 130 9.13 17.25 -15.95
C PRO A 130 10.45 16.50 -16.05
N GLU A 131 11.16 16.38 -14.92
CA GLU A 131 12.32 15.50 -14.79
C GLU A 131 11.87 14.10 -15.20
N THR A 132 12.20 13.74 -16.44
CA THR A 132 11.66 12.58 -17.11
C THR A 132 12.44 11.38 -16.61
N ALA A 133 11.98 10.78 -15.52
CA ALA A 133 12.30 9.39 -15.23
C ALA A 133 11.56 8.55 -16.29
N THR A 134 12.27 8.17 -17.35
CA THR A 134 11.74 7.37 -18.45
C THR A 134 11.38 5.97 -17.97
N VAL A 135 10.18 5.79 -17.42
CA VAL A 135 9.62 4.47 -17.14
C VAL A 135 8.96 3.98 -18.43
N THR A 136 9.64 3.07 -19.12
CA THR A 136 9.12 2.44 -20.33
C THR A 136 8.08 1.39 -19.93
N VAL A 137 6.80 1.78 -19.85
CA VAL A 137 5.71 0.82 -19.63
C VAL A 137 5.40 0.15 -20.96
N ARG A 138 5.85 -1.10 -21.13
CA ARG A 138 5.48 -1.92 -22.28
C ARG A 138 4.01 -2.33 -22.17
N SER A 139 3.16 -1.75 -23.00
CA SER A 139 1.75 -2.12 -23.15
C SER A 139 1.63 -3.39 -24.01
N GLY A 140 1.68 -4.56 -23.37
CA GLY A 140 1.31 -5.82 -24.01
C GLY A 140 -0.21 -6.07 -23.95
N PRO A 141 -0.80 -6.82 -24.90
CA PRO A 141 -2.22 -7.16 -24.88
C PRO A 141 -2.56 -7.98 -23.63
N VAL A 142 -3.58 -7.53 -22.88
CA VAL A 142 -4.08 -8.19 -21.68
C VAL A 142 -4.77 -9.50 -22.08
N ARG A 143 -4.02 -10.61 -22.07
CA ARG A 143 -4.60 -11.95 -22.20
C ARG A 143 -5.52 -12.21 -21.01
N LYS A 144 -6.80 -12.48 -21.26
CA LYS A 144 -7.73 -13.01 -20.25
C LYS A 144 -7.14 -14.33 -19.73
N LYS A 145 -6.59 -14.31 -18.51
CA LYS A 145 -6.05 -15.52 -17.89
C LYS A 145 -7.20 -16.50 -17.62
N PRO A 146 -7.05 -17.78 -18.00
CA PRO A 146 -8.00 -18.81 -17.60
C PRO A 146 -8.08 -18.84 -16.06
N ALA A 147 -9.29 -19.02 -15.53
CA ALA A 147 -9.49 -19.18 -14.09
C ALA A 147 -8.76 -20.44 -13.65
N LEU A 148 -7.64 -20.28 -12.95
CA LEU A 148 -6.91 -21.40 -12.37
C LEU A 148 -7.82 -22.09 -11.35
N PRO A 149 -7.81 -23.43 -11.28
CA PRO A 149 -8.53 -24.16 -10.24
C PRO A 149 -8.08 -23.65 -8.87
N VAL A 150 -9.04 -23.47 -7.96
CA VAL A 150 -8.79 -23.00 -6.59
C VAL A 150 -8.04 -24.10 -5.82
N GLN A 151 -6.73 -24.12 -5.96
CA GLN A 151 -5.86 -25.00 -5.20
C GLN A 151 -5.88 -24.56 -3.73
N LYS A 152 -6.19 -25.49 -2.83
CA LYS A 152 -6.12 -25.24 -1.38
C LYS A 152 -4.69 -25.48 -0.92
N PHE A 153 -4.01 -24.42 -0.51
CA PHE A 153 -2.67 -24.49 0.06
C PHE A 153 -2.69 -24.80 1.56
N THR A 154 -1.67 -25.51 2.01
CA THR A 154 -1.36 -25.84 3.39
C THR A 154 -0.08 -25.13 3.84
N PRO A 155 0.21 -25.05 5.15
CA PRO A 155 1.51 -24.59 5.64
C PRO A 155 2.69 -25.40 5.11
N GLU A 156 2.52 -26.70 4.92
CA GLU A 156 3.57 -27.58 4.38
C GLU A 156 3.96 -27.17 2.95
N ASP A 157 2.97 -26.80 2.11
CA ASP A 157 3.25 -26.32 0.75
C ASP A 157 4.13 -25.06 0.75
N ILE A 158 3.95 -24.17 1.74
CA ILE A 158 4.79 -22.98 1.91
C ILE A 158 6.21 -23.38 2.29
N VAL A 159 6.36 -24.29 3.25
CA VAL A 159 7.68 -24.76 3.72
C VAL A 159 8.42 -25.46 2.59
N GLN A 160 7.74 -26.31 1.82
CA GLN A 160 8.29 -27.01 0.68
C GLN A 160 8.76 -26.02 -0.39
N ALA A 161 7.92 -25.07 -0.79
CA ALA A 161 8.27 -24.08 -1.79
C ALA A 161 9.43 -23.17 -1.34
N ALA A 162 9.39 -22.69 -0.09
CA ALA A 162 10.45 -21.85 0.46
C ALA A 162 11.80 -22.60 0.52
N THR A 163 11.80 -23.84 0.98
CA THR A 163 13.00 -24.70 1.02
C THR A 163 13.57 -24.92 -0.38
N TYR A 164 12.71 -25.20 -1.37
CA TYR A 164 13.13 -25.36 -2.76
C TYR A 164 13.79 -24.08 -3.30
N LEU A 165 13.10 -22.95 -3.18
CA LEU A 165 13.57 -21.66 -3.73
C LEU A 165 14.89 -21.22 -3.10
N GLN A 166 15.06 -21.45 -1.80
CA GLN A 166 16.33 -21.21 -1.10
C GLN A 166 17.46 -22.08 -1.66
N ALA A 167 17.22 -23.39 -1.80
CA ALA A 167 18.22 -24.34 -2.30
C ALA A 167 18.65 -24.06 -3.75
N HIS A 168 17.79 -23.41 -4.53
CA HIS A 168 18.06 -23.06 -5.94
C HIS A 168 18.49 -21.60 -6.13
N GLY A 169 18.80 -20.88 -5.05
CA GLY A 169 19.48 -19.58 -5.13
C GLY A 169 18.58 -18.38 -5.38
N MET A 170 17.26 -18.49 -5.22
CA MET A 170 16.39 -17.30 -5.25
C MET A 170 16.72 -16.40 -4.06
N SER A 171 17.09 -15.14 -4.31
CA SER A 171 17.52 -14.22 -3.26
C SER A 171 16.40 -13.85 -2.27
N GLU A 172 16.77 -13.50 -1.03
CA GLU A 172 15.81 -13.02 -0.02
C GLU A 172 15.16 -11.68 -0.40
N ALA A 173 15.80 -10.90 -1.27
CA ALA A 173 15.20 -9.69 -1.83
C ALA A 173 13.98 -10.03 -2.70
N LEU A 174 14.06 -11.08 -3.51
CA LEU A 174 12.93 -11.58 -4.30
C LEU A 174 11.86 -12.22 -3.42
N LEU A 175 12.27 -12.96 -2.39
CA LEU A 175 11.33 -13.52 -1.40
C LEU A 175 10.55 -12.41 -0.67
N SER A 176 11.25 -11.36 -0.22
CA SER A 176 10.64 -10.19 0.41
C SER A 176 9.62 -9.50 -0.48
N ARG A 177 9.83 -9.48 -1.80
CA ARG A 177 8.87 -8.96 -2.79
C ARG A 177 7.65 -9.88 -2.98
N CYS A 178 7.79 -11.20 -2.82
CA CYS A 178 6.65 -12.12 -2.80
C CYS A 178 5.73 -11.85 -1.61
N HIS A 179 6.33 -11.46 -0.47
CA HIS A 179 5.62 -11.25 0.78
C HIS A 179 4.94 -9.87 0.84
N HIS A 180 3.72 -9.84 1.38
CA HIS A 180 2.88 -8.64 1.39
C HIS A 180 3.37 -7.52 2.33
N PHE A 181 4.32 -7.80 3.23
CA PHE A 181 4.90 -6.82 4.17
C PHE A 181 6.33 -6.38 3.83
N GLY A 182 6.91 -6.82 2.71
CA GLY A 182 8.16 -6.27 2.17
C GLY A 182 9.44 -6.55 2.97
N ARG A 183 9.38 -7.38 4.02
CA ARG A 183 10.55 -7.93 4.74
C ARG A 183 10.26 -9.38 5.07
N GLN A 184 11.02 -10.29 4.50
CA GLN A 184 10.86 -11.73 4.70
C GLN A 184 12.18 -12.45 4.40
N THR A 185 12.63 -13.27 5.34
CA THR A 185 13.74 -14.22 5.14
C THR A 185 13.20 -15.64 4.95
N TYR A 186 14.03 -16.54 4.41
CA TYR A 186 13.66 -17.95 4.32
C TYR A 186 13.51 -18.58 5.69
N ASN A 187 14.43 -18.28 6.60
CA ASN A 187 14.41 -18.80 7.96
C ASN A 187 13.12 -18.40 8.70
N ASP A 188 12.68 -17.15 8.55
CA ASP A 188 11.42 -16.68 9.13
C ASP A 188 10.21 -17.39 8.52
N THR A 189 10.19 -17.61 7.20
CA THR A 189 9.10 -18.30 6.51
C THR A 189 9.01 -19.75 6.98
N ILE A 190 10.12 -20.48 6.91
CA ILE A 190 10.19 -21.89 7.29
C ILE A 190 9.80 -22.05 8.77
N THR A 191 10.47 -21.31 9.67
CA THR A 191 10.21 -21.40 11.12
C THR A 191 8.76 -21.08 11.46
N TYR A 192 8.16 -20.06 10.85
CA TYR A 192 6.78 -19.68 11.14
C TYR A 192 5.77 -20.75 10.71
N PHE A 193 5.96 -21.39 9.56
CA PHE A 193 4.99 -22.32 8.98
C PHE A 193 5.17 -23.79 9.39
N THR A 194 6.37 -24.24 9.77
CA THR A 194 6.63 -25.64 10.22
C THR A 194 5.77 -26.06 11.43
N GLY A 195 5.30 -25.11 12.25
CA GLY A 195 4.43 -25.39 13.40
C GLY A 195 2.93 -25.16 13.17
N LYS A 196 2.50 -24.83 11.94
CA LYS A 196 1.11 -24.44 11.66
C LYS A 196 0.33 -25.61 11.07
N THR A 197 -0.91 -25.77 11.52
CA THR A 197 -1.84 -26.78 10.99
C THR A 197 -2.75 -26.25 9.88
N ARG A 198 -2.86 -24.92 9.74
CA ARG A 198 -3.66 -24.26 8.70
C ARG A 198 -3.17 -22.84 8.41
N LEU A 199 -3.42 -22.38 7.19
CA LEU A 199 -3.23 -20.97 6.82
C LEU A 199 -4.33 -20.12 7.45
N GLN A 200 -3.94 -19.00 8.07
CA GLN A 200 -4.86 -18.04 8.68
C GLN A 200 -4.82 -16.70 7.93
N GLY A 201 -5.96 -16.03 7.84
CA GLY A 201 -6.07 -14.74 7.15
C GLY A 201 -6.08 -14.84 5.62
N ALA A 202 -6.42 -13.73 4.96
CA ALA A 202 -6.56 -13.67 3.50
C ALA A 202 -5.22 -13.62 2.74
N ASN A 203 -4.15 -13.16 3.40
CA ASN A 203 -2.86 -12.95 2.73
C ASN A 203 -2.00 -14.22 2.65
N ASN A 204 -2.13 -15.13 3.61
CA ASN A 204 -1.31 -16.35 3.65
C ASN A 204 -1.58 -17.29 2.46
N PRO A 205 -2.83 -17.53 2.03
CA PRO A 205 -3.11 -18.28 0.80
C PRO A 205 -2.50 -17.65 -0.45
N VAL A 206 -2.47 -16.32 -0.53
CA VAL A 206 -1.89 -15.61 -1.68
C VAL A 206 -0.37 -15.71 -1.68
N TYR A 207 0.24 -15.58 -0.49
CA TYR A 207 1.67 -15.81 -0.34
C TYR A 207 2.05 -17.25 -0.74
N ALA A 208 1.29 -18.25 -0.29
CA ALA A 208 1.46 -19.64 -0.70
C ALA A 208 1.39 -19.83 -2.22
N ALA A 209 0.34 -19.27 -2.86
CA ALA A 209 0.15 -19.35 -4.30
C ALA A 209 1.32 -18.75 -5.09
N ARG A 210 1.89 -17.63 -4.63
CA ARG A 210 3.06 -17.01 -5.26
C ARG A 210 4.29 -17.89 -5.17
N LEU A 211 4.59 -18.43 -3.98
CA LEU A 211 5.75 -19.30 -3.80
C LEU A 211 5.64 -20.59 -4.64
N ASP A 212 4.47 -21.24 -4.63
CA ASP A 212 4.22 -22.43 -5.43
C ASP A 212 4.33 -22.14 -6.93
N PHE A 213 3.79 -21.02 -7.40
CA PHE A 213 3.92 -20.61 -8.81
C PHE A 213 5.36 -20.43 -9.23
N ILE A 214 6.16 -19.71 -8.43
CA ILE A 214 7.58 -19.46 -8.74
C ILE A 214 8.36 -20.78 -8.69
N MET A 215 8.13 -21.61 -7.68
CA MET A 215 8.75 -22.94 -7.58
C MET A 215 8.47 -23.77 -8.83
N ARG A 216 7.19 -23.94 -9.22
CA ARG A 216 6.81 -24.76 -10.38
C ARG A 216 7.34 -24.18 -11.69
N GLY A 217 7.26 -22.87 -11.86
CA GLY A 217 7.81 -22.19 -13.04
C GLY A 217 9.32 -22.41 -13.17
N HIS A 218 10.05 -22.31 -12.05
CA HIS A 218 11.49 -22.55 -12.03
C HIS A 218 11.84 -24.02 -12.32
N MET A 219 11.06 -24.98 -11.80
CA MET A 219 11.22 -26.40 -12.14
C MET A 219 11.06 -26.69 -13.63
N THR A 220 10.40 -25.80 -14.39
CA THR A 220 10.26 -25.88 -15.86
C THR A 220 11.27 -25.01 -16.62
N GLY A 221 12.27 -24.45 -15.94
CA GLY A 221 13.34 -23.64 -16.55
C GLY A 221 13.07 -22.14 -16.62
N GLY A 222 12.10 -21.62 -15.87
CA GLY A 222 11.85 -20.18 -15.77
C GLY A 222 12.79 -19.46 -14.80
N GLU A 223 13.12 -18.20 -15.08
CA GLU A 223 13.98 -17.36 -14.25
C GLU A 223 13.22 -16.67 -13.10
N PHE A 224 13.83 -16.57 -11.91
CA PHE A 224 13.14 -16.09 -10.71
C PHE A 224 12.56 -14.67 -10.83
N ASP A 225 13.28 -13.73 -11.42
CA ASP A 225 12.81 -12.34 -11.56
C ASP A 225 11.55 -12.25 -12.43
N GLN A 226 11.52 -13.00 -13.53
CA GLN A 226 10.36 -13.05 -14.42
C GLN A 226 9.18 -13.71 -13.72
N LEU A 227 9.41 -14.88 -13.12
CA LEU A 227 8.37 -15.63 -12.42
C LEU A 227 7.79 -14.86 -11.23
N LEU A 228 8.62 -14.10 -10.51
CA LEU A 228 8.15 -13.21 -9.45
C LEU A 228 7.16 -12.17 -10.00
N GLN A 229 7.52 -11.49 -11.08
CA GLN A 229 6.64 -10.48 -11.67
C GLN A 229 5.32 -11.10 -12.13
N GLU A 230 5.38 -12.26 -12.80
CA GLU A 230 4.19 -13.01 -13.21
C GLU A 230 3.35 -13.46 -12.01
N ALA A 231 3.97 -13.90 -10.91
CA ALA A 231 3.28 -14.31 -9.69
C ALA A 231 2.58 -13.13 -9.02
N LEU A 232 3.20 -11.94 -8.97
CA LEU A 232 2.61 -10.73 -8.42
C LEU A 232 1.37 -10.28 -9.22
N ASP A 233 1.44 -10.38 -10.54
CA ASP A 233 0.34 -10.03 -11.44
C ASP A 233 -0.79 -11.09 -11.42
N THR A 234 -0.44 -12.37 -11.23
CA THR A 234 -1.42 -13.48 -11.19
C THR A 234 -2.15 -13.52 -9.85
N PHE A 235 -1.43 -13.33 -8.76
CA PHE A 235 -1.95 -13.45 -7.40
C PHE A 235 -1.78 -12.10 -6.69
N PRO A 236 -2.57 -11.08 -7.06
CA PRO A 236 -2.55 -9.82 -6.34
C PRO A 236 -3.01 -10.08 -4.90
N VAL A 237 -2.44 -9.34 -3.94
CA VAL A 237 -2.89 -9.43 -2.54
C VAL A 237 -4.36 -8.96 -2.50
N PRO A 238 -5.31 -9.78 -2.02
CA PRO A 238 -6.68 -9.35 -1.79
C PRO A 238 -6.61 -8.28 -0.69
N TYR A 239 -6.98 -7.06 -1.06
CA TYR A 239 -6.78 -5.89 -0.23
C TYR A 239 -7.74 -5.79 0.95
#